data_AF-A0A3D6BMX8-F1
#
_entry.id   AF-A0A3D6BMX8-F1
#
_cell.length_a   1.000
_cell.length_b   1.000
_cell.length_c   1.000
_cell.angle_alpha   90.00
_cell.angle_beta   90.00
_cell.angle_gamma   90.00
#
_symmetry.space_group_name_H-M   'P 1'
#
loop_
_entity.id
_entity.type
_entity.pdbx_description
1 polymer ?
#
loop_
_entity_poly.entity_id
_entity_poly.type
_entity_poly.pdbx_seq_one_letter_code
_entity_poly.pdbx_strand_id
1 'polypeptide(L)'
;MSGFKLIGITPLSSCDSKFSKNLEIGKTYQFYSGYHVNISEDLSKIVSVVFNAKDSMDIYQLKNGINLNICAVVDKNGTGKSTIFELLYYTIYAISTDKSIGKRKVLNTELNDLMQE
;
A
#
# COMPACT_ATOMS: atom_id res chain seq x y z
N MET A 1 8.39 12.13 -13.01
CA MET A 1 8.09 10.88 -12.27
C MET A 1 6.96 10.16 -12.98
N SER A 2 7.25 9.37 -14.01
CA SER A 2 6.22 8.54 -14.65
C SER A 2 6.12 7.20 -13.91
N GLY A 3 4.93 6.90 -13.37
CA GLY A 3 4.54 5.55 -12.95
C GLY A 3 4.82 5.17 -11.49
N PHE A 4 4.49 6.01 -10.51
CA PHE A 4 4.35 5.51 -9.14
C PHE A 4 3.17 4.53 -9.08
N LYS A 5 3.41 3.32 -8.55
CA LYS A 5 2.38 2.30 -8.33
C LYS A 5 2.54 1.73 -6.93
N LEU A 6 1.47 1.81 -6.14
CA LEU A 6 1.39 1.16 -4.84
C LEU A 6 1.04 -0.32 -5.04
N ILE A 7 2.06 -1.18 -5.10
CA ILE A 7 1.89 -2.62 -5.41
C ILE A 7 1.41 -3.46 -4.22
N GLY A 8 1.64 -3.01 -2.99
CA GLY A 8 1.25 -3.70 -1.76
C GLY A 8 1.92 -3.12 -0.52
N ILE A 9 1.53 -3.62 0.66
CA ILE A 9 2.09 -3.25 1.97
C ILE A 9 2.66 -4.51 2.62
N THR A 10 3.88 -4.41 3.15
CA THR A 10 4.57 -5.55 3.81
C THR A 10 5.08 -5.11 5.18
N PRO A 11 4.51 -5.62 6.29
CA PRO A 11 5.06 -5.40 7.63
C PRO A 11 6.39 -6.15 7.76
N LEU A 12 7.47 -5.41 7.99
CA LEU A 12 8.80 -5.99 8.24
C LEU A 12 9.00 -6.24 9.74
N SER A 13 10.06 -6.97 10.12
CA SER A 13 10.32 -7.31 11.52
C SER A 13 10.50 -6.11 12.45
N SER A 14 10.86 -4.94 11.91
CA SER A 14 10.94 -3.67 12.64
C SER A 14 9.61 -2.88 12.68
N CYS A 15 8.50 -3.45 12.20
CA CYS A 15 7.20 -2.79 12.21
C CYS A 15 6.71 -2.61 13.66
N ASP A 16 6.36 -1.38 14.02
CA ASP A 16 5.87 -1.04 15.36
C ASP A 16 4.70 -1.94 15.77
N SER A 17 4.74 -2.42 17.02
CA SER A 17 3.77 -3.37 17.57
C SER A 17 2.33 -2.84 17.54
N LYS A 18 2.15 -1.52 17.52
CA LYS A 18 0.85 -0.86 17.31
C LYS A 18 0.22 -1.26 15.98
N PHE A 19 1.02 -1.45 14.94
CA PHE A 19 0.55 -1.76 13.58
C PHE A 19 0.76 -3.22 13.18
N SER A 20 1.59 -3.99 13.88
CA SER A 20 1.83 -5.41 13.58
C SER A 20 0.95 -6.39 14.37
N LYS A 21 0.23 -5.94 15.42
CA LYS A 21 -0.60 -6.82 16.26
C LYS A 21 -1.59 -7.70 15.49
N ASN A 22 -2.16 -7.16 14.41
CA ASN A 22 -3.16 -7.84 13.60
C ASN A 22 -2.64 -8.20 12.20
N LEU A 23 -1.35 -7.99 11.93
CA LEU A 23 -0.73 -8.26 10.63
C LEU A 23 0.33 -9.36 10.77
N GLU A 24 0.52 -10.11 9.71
CA GLU A 24 1.57 -11.13 9.65
C GLU A 24 2.88 -10.47 9.18
N ILE A 25 3.91 -10.53 10.02
CA ILE A 25 5.25 -10.05 9.66
C ILE A 25 5.78 -10.86 8.46
N GLY A 26 6.32 -10.16 7.46
CA GLY A 26 6.80 -10.75 6.22
C GLY A 26 5.70 -11.06 5.20
N LYS A 27 4.41 -10.90 5.55
CA LYS A 27 3.33 -11.08 4.58
C LYS A 27 3.17 -9.83 3.73
N THR A 28 3.23 -10.02 2.40
CA THR A 28 2.90 -8.95 1.46
C THR A 28 1.39 -8.93 1.22
N TYR A 29 0.74 -7.84 1.64
CA TYR A 29 -0.66 -7.54 1.32
C TYR A 29 -0.70 -6.83 -0.04
N GLN A 30 -0.87 -7.60 -1.11
CA GLN A 30 -0.75 -7.14 -2.48
C GLN A 30 -2.01 -6.41 -2.96
N PHE A 31 -1.82 -5.30 -3.66
CA PHE A 31 -2.89 -4.56 -4.34
C PHE A 31 -2.91 -4.78 -5.86
N TYR A 32 -1.77 -5.16 -6.43
CA TYR A 32 -1.67 -5.46 -7.86
C TYR A 32 -1.21 -6.90 -8.05
N SER A 33 -2.02 -7.66 -8.77
CA SER A 33 -1.63 -8.97 -9.29
C SER A 33 -0.40 -8.84 -10.20
N GLY A 34 0.47 -9.84 -10.16
CA GLY A 34 1.68 -9.88 -10.99
C GLY A 34 2.95 -9.35 -10.35
N TYR A 35 2.92 -8.80 -9.14
CA TYR A 35 4.14 -8.41 -8.42
C TYR A 35 4.46 -9.40 -7.30
N HIS A 36 5.67 -9.94 -7.32
CA HIS A 36 6.22 -10.81 -6.29
C HIS A 36 7.27 -10.07 -5.49
N VAL A 37 7.09 -10.03 -4.17
CA VAL A 37 8.00 -9.35 -3.24
C VAL A 37 8.83 -10.40 -2.51
N ASN A 38 10.14 -10.37 -2.72
CA ASN A 38 11.08 -11.22 -2.00
C ASN A 38 11.65 -10.43 -0.81
N ILE A 39 11.62 -11.05 0.35
CA ILE A 39 12.05 -10.48 1.63
C ILE A 39 13.25 -11.27 2.14
N SER A 40 14.14 -10.62 2.88
CA SER A 40 15.25 -11.30 3.55
C SER A 40 14.75 -12.36 4.54
N GLU A 41 15.59 -13.36 4.84
CA GLU A 41 15.23 -14.44 5.76
C GLU A 41 14.89 -13.95 7.18
N ASP A 42 15.53 -12.86 7.62
CA ASP A 42 15.28 -12.19 8.90
C ASP A 42 14.07 -11.23 8.88
N LEU A 43 13.35 -11.17 7.75
CA LEU A 43 12.19 -10.31 7.50
C LEU A 43 12.44 -8.81 7.71
N SER A 44 13.71 -8.38 7.72
CA SER A 44 14.10 -7.01 8.02
C SER A 44 14.06 -6.08 6.80
N LYS A 45 14.10 -6.62 5.58
CA LYS A 45 14.13 -5.81 4.36
C LYS A 45 13.54 -6.53 3.14
N ILE A 46 13.03 -5.72 2.23
CA ILE A 46 12.68 -6.17 0.87
C ILE A 46 13.98 -6.32 0.07
N VAL A 47 14.20 -7.51 -0.50
CA VAL A 47 15.38 -7.84 -1.30
C VAL A 47 15.15 -7.49 -2.77
N SER A 48 13.98 -7.84 -3.30
CA SER A 48 13.63 -7.56 -4.69
C SER A 48 12.13 -7.57 -4.91
N VAL A 49 11.69 -6.85 -5.94
CA VAL A 49 10.32 -6.91 -6.45
C VAL A 49 10.39 -7.36 -7.92
N VAL A 50 9.69 -8.44 -8.25
CA VAL A 50 9.67 -9.02 -9.60
C VAL A 50 8.28 -8.90 -10.18
N PHE A 51 8.18 -8.36 -11.39
CA PHE A 51 6.91 -8.34 -12.14
C PHE A 51 6.84 -9.56 -13.06
N ASN A 52 5.77 -10.35 -12.94
CA ASN A 52 5.45 -11.45 -13.83
C ASN A 52 4.15 -11.14 -14.58
N ALA A 53 4.28 -10.83 -15.87
CA ALA A 53 3.14 -10.51 -16.73
C ALA A 53 2.14 -11.69 -16.85
N LYS A 54 2.58 -12.94 -16.67
CA LYS A 54 1.66 -14.11 -16.70
C LYS A 54 0.68 -14.12 -15.52
N ASP A 55 1.10 -13.55 -14.40
CA ASP A 55 0.29 -13.46 -13.17
C ASP A 55 -0.48 -12.13 -13.11
N SER A 56 -0.12 -11.17 -13.97
CA SER A 56 -0.85 -9.93 -14.19
C SER A 56 -2.10 -10.24 -15.00
N MET A 57 -3.17 -10.59 -14.29
CA MET A 57 -4.47 -10.84 -14.89
C MET A 57 -5.11 -9.47 -15.23
N ASP A 58 -4.94 -9.00 -16.46
CA ASP A 58 -5.70 -7.86 -17.02
C ASP A 58 -7.12 -8.36 -17.39
N ILE A 59 -7.89 -8.73 -16.37
CA ILE A 59 -9.23 -9.32 -16.54
C ILE A 59 -10.20 -8.31 -17.18
N TYR A 60 -9.96 -7.01 -16.96
CA TYR A 60 -10.82 -5.93 -17.40
C TYR A 60 -10.05 -4.96 -18.29
N GLN A 61 -10.11 -5.16 -19.60
CA GLN A 61 -9.71 -4.17 -20.58
C GLN A 61 -10.93 -3.41 -21.09
N LEU A 62 -10.93 -2.10 -20.89
CA LEU A 62 -11.93 -1.22 -21.44
C LEU A 62 -11.69 -1.04 -22.95
N LYS A 63 -12.76 -0.84 -23.73
CA LYS A 63 -12.70 -0.69 -25.20
C LYS A 63 -11.77 0.43 -25.69
N ASN A 64 -11.44 1.39 -24.82
CA ASN A 64 -10.53 2.50 -25.09
C ASN A 64 -9.06 2.18 -24.76
N GLY A 65 -8.71 0.93 -24.46
CA GLY A 65 -7.34 0.50 -24.18
C GLY A 65 -6.88 0.77 -22.74
N ILE A 66 -7.79 1.13 -21.84
CA ILE A 66 -7.47 1.29 -20.41
C ILE A 66 -7.55 -0.08 -19.71
N ASN A 67 -6.46 -0.47 -19.04
CA ASN A 67 -6.43 -1.63 -18.16
C ASN A 67 -7.00 -1.24 -16.80
N LEU A 68 -8.05 -1.93 -16.37
CA LEU A 68 -8.66 -1.78 -15.06
C LEU A 68 -8.15 -2.90 -14.14
N ASN A 69 -7.47 -2.50 -13.06
CA ASN A 69 -7.09 -3.41 -11.98
C ASN A 69 -8.07 -3.25 -10.81
N ILE A 70 -8.66 -4.35 -10.38
CA ILE A 70 -9.58 -4.39 -9.23
C ILE A 70 -8.90 -5.19 -8.12
N CYS A 71 -8.73 -4.55 -6.96
CA CYS A 71 -8.24 -5.19 -5.74
C CYS A 71 -9.35 -5.25 -4.70
N ALA A 72 -9.46 -6.39 -4.01
CA ALA A 72 -10.34 -6.56 -2.87
C ALA A 72 -9.52 -6.99 -1.65
N VAL A 73 -9.65 -6.23 -0.55
CA VAL A 73 -9.08 -6.58 0.75
C VAL A 73 -10.18 -7.24 1.58
N VAL A 74 -10.23 -8.58 1.54
CA VAL A 74 -11.28 -9.40 2.14
C VAL A 74 -10.70 -10.47 3.04
N ASP A 75 -11.23 -10.56 4.26
CA ASP A 75 -10.81 -11.52 5.28
C ASP A 75 -11.78 -11.48 6.48
N LYS A 76 -11.61 -12.36 7.47
CA LYS A 76 -12.36 -12.42 8.72
C LYS A 76 -12.19 -11.15 9.55
N ASN A 77 -13.15 -10.86 10.44
CA ASN A 77 -13.02 -9.73 11.35
C ASN A 77 -11.82 -9.91 12.30
N GLY A 78 -11.09 -8.83 12.55
CA GLY A 78 -9.91 -8.84 13.42
C GLY A 78 -8.57 -9.17 12.74
N THR A 79 -8.54 -9.55 11.46
CA THR A 79 -7.29 -9.94 10.75
C THR A 79 -6.45 -8.77 10.20
N GLY A 80 -6.70 -7.55 10.69
CA GLY A 80 -5.87 -6.39 10.36
C GLY A 80 -6.21 -5.65 9.07
N LYS A 81 -7.34 -5.94 8.42
CA LYS A 81 -7.81 -5.19 7.23
C LYS A 81 -7.78 -3.67 7.45
N SER A 82 -8.37 -3.19 8.55
CA SER A 82 -8.34 -1.76 8.91
C SER A 82 -6.91 -1.26 9.15
N THR A 83 -6.07 -2.09 9.78
CA THR A 83 -4.67 -1.77 10.05
C THR A 83 -3.83 -1.60 8.77
N ILE A 84 -4.14 -2.33 7.69
CA ILE A 84 -3.52 -2.12 6.37
C ILE A 84 -3.83 -0.71 5.84
N PHE A 85 -5.09 -0.29 5.95
CA PHE A 85 -5.49 1.06 5.52
C PHE A 85 -4.95 2.15 6.43
N GLU A 86 -4.86 1.92 7.74
CA GLU A 86 -4.18 2.83 8.66
C GLU A 86 -2.71 3.02 8.27
N LEU A 87 -1.97 1.94 8.00
CA LEU A 87 -0.59 2.01 7.52
C LEU A 87 -0.49 2.76 6.19
N LEU A 88 -1.45 2.57 5.28
CA LEU A 88 -1.52 3.33 4.04
C LEU A 88 -1.69 4.83 4.32
N TYR A 89 -2.63 5.22 5.17
CA TYR A 89 -2.86 6.62 5.53
C TYR A 89 -1.65 7.25 6.23
N TYR A 90 -1.04 6.53 7.17
CA TYR A 90 0.21 6.98 7.81
C TYR A 90 1.34 7.13 6.80
N THR A 91 1.45 6.23 5.83
CA THR A 91 2.47 6.32 4.77
C THR A 91 2.25 7.55 3.90
N ILE A 92 1.01 7.81 3.48
CA ILE A 92 0.65 9.02 2.71
C ILE A 92 0.94 10.28 3.54
N TYR A 93 0.58 10.28 4.82
CA TYR A 93 0.86 11.39 5.74
C TYR A 93 2.37 11.62 5.91
N ALA A 94 3.14 10.56 6.18
CA ALA A 94 4.60 10.64 6.35
C ALA A 94 5.28 11.16 5.08
N ILE A 95 4.92 10.62 3.91
CA ILE A 95 5.45 11.08 2.62
C ILE A 95 5.06 12.54 2.35
N SER A 96 3.82 12.94 2.64
CA SER A 96 3.35 14.31 2.37
C SER A 96 3.95 15.36 3.32
N THR A 97 4.31 14.95 4.54
CA THR A 97 4.98 15.82 5.52
C THR A 97 6.51 15.82 5.37
N ASP A 98 7.07 14.85 4.65
CA ASP A 98 8.48 14.83 4.29
C ASP A 98 8.81 16.00 3.36
N LYS A 99 9.52 16.99 3.90
CA LYS A 99 9.92 18.22 3.20
C LYS A 99 10.84 17.97 2.00
N SER A 100 11.40 16.76 1.85
CA SER A 100 12.22 16.34 0.71
C SER A 100 11.38 15.87 -0.48
N ILE A 101 10.15 15.37 -0.27
CA ILE A 101 9.24 14.89 -1.31
C ILE A 101 8.14 15.94 -1.55
N GLY A 102 8.48 16.97 -2.33
CA GLY A 102 7.50 17.94 -2.84
C GLY A 102 7.21 19.11 -1.91
N LYS A 103 7.91 20.23 -2.13
CA LYS A 103 7.72 21.55 -1.48
C LYS A 103 6.34 22.22 -1.65
N ARG A 104 5.28 21.53 -2.08
CA ARG A 104 3.98 22.17 -2.38
C ARG A 104 2.83 21.49 -1.64
N LYS A 105 2.33 22.23 -0.64
CA LYS A 105 1.05 22.06 0.05
C LYS A 105 0.81 20.63 0.52
N VAL A 106 1.33 20.35 1.71
CA VAL A 106 0.65 19.47 2.67
C VAL A 106 -0.84 19.79 2.60
N LEU A 107 -1.70 18.77 2.61
CA LEU A 107 -3.15 18.90 2.69
C LEU A 107 -3.53 19.65 3.98
N ASN A 108 -3.39 20.98 3.96
CA ASN A 108 -3.97 21.89 4.93
C ASN A 108 -5.46 21.98 4.61
N THR A 109 -6.16 20.88 4.77
CA THR A 109 -7.59 20.96 5.05
C THR A 109 -7.66 21.03 6.55
N GLU A 110 -8.00 22.20 7.08
CA GLU A 110 -8.16 22.34 8.52
C GLU A 110 -9.33 21.45 8.96
N LEU A 111 -9.27 20.92 10.18
CA LEU A 111 -10.33 20.07 10.73
C LEU A 111 -11.72 20.75 10.65
N ASN A 112 -11.72 22.08 10.71
CA ASN A 112 -12.90 22.94 10.57
C ASN A 112 -13.56 22.88 9.18
N ASP A 113 -12.80 22.60 8.12
CA ASP A 113 -13.32 22.47 6.75
C ASP A 113 -14.01 21.12 6.53
N LEU A 114 -13.70 20.11 7.36
CA LEU A 114 -14.28 18.77 7.32
C LEU A 114 -15.52 18.62 8.23
N MET A 115 -15.73 19.57 9.15
CA MET A 115 -16.85 19.59 10.09
C MET A 115 -17.99 20.52 9.67
N GLN A 116 -17.95 21.06 8.45
CA GLN A 116 -19.09 21.75 7.84
C GLN A 116 -20.02 20.75 7.16
N GLU A 117 -20.86 20.09 7.95
CA GLU A 117 -22.21 19.65 7.56
C GLU A 117 -23.20 20.08 8.63
#